data_AF-A0A3B5N0A3-F1
#
_entry.id   AF-A0A3B5N0A3-F1
#
_cell.length_a   1.000
_cell.length_b   1.000
_cell.length_c   1.000
_cell.angle_alpha   90.00
_cell.angle_beta   90.00
_cell.angle_gamma   90.00
#
_symmetry.space_group_name_H-M   'P 1'
#
loop_
_entity.id
_entity.type
_entity.pdbx_description
1 polymer ?
#
loop_
_entity_poly.entity_id
_entity_poly.type
_entity_poly.pdbx_seq_one_letter_code
_entity_poly.pdbx_strand_id
1 'polypeptide(L)'
;QRNLLKNLLKDYNRMERPVGNDSHPLTVFFTLSLIQIMDVDEKNQVLTSNMWLQMSWYDHYLQWNQSDHPGVKNLRFTTDQVWTPDILLYNRCSPHIHTQIHCFYAHFNVVCSVFVS
;
A
#
# COMPACT_ATOMS: atom_id res chain seq x y z
N GLN A 1 -10.92 -4.68 18.52
CA GLN A 1 -10.20 -3.91 17.47
C GLN A 1 -8.98 -3.14 18.00
N ARG A 2 -9.13 -2.17 18.91
CA ARG A 2 -8.01 -1.32 19.38
C ARG A 2 -6.85 -2.07 20.03
N ASN A 3 -7.15 -3.09 20.85
CA ASN A 3 -6.13 -3.92 21.49
C ASN A 3 -5.34 -4.76 20.48
N LEU A 4 -6.04 -5.36 19.50
CA LEU A 4 -5.39 -6.11 18.43
C LEU A 4 -4.44 -5.23 17.61
N LEU A 5 -4.87 -4.02 17.23
CA LEU A 5 -4.00 -3.08 16.52
C LEU A 5 -2.75 -2.71 17.32
N LYS A 6 -2.90 -2.45 18.63
CA LYS A 6 -1.74 -2.19 19.52
C LYS A 6 -0.80 -3.40 19.61
N ASN A 7 -1.34 -4.60 19.65
CA ASN A 7 -0.54 -5.83 19.77
C ASN A 7 0.25 -6.09 18.48
N LEU A 8 -0.40 -5.98 17.32
CA LEU A 8 0.25 -6.17 16.02
C LEU A 8 1.36 -5.16 15.76
N LEU A 9 1.17 -3.90 16.19
CA LEU A 9 2.14 -2.83 15.96
C LEU A 9 3.25 -2.76 17.03
N LYS A 10 3.17 -3.53 18.12
CA LYS A 10 4.11 -3.40 19.25
C LYS A 10 5.55 -3.70 18.85
N ASP A 11 5.75 -4.75 18.07
CA ASP A 11 7.06 -5.26 17.65
C ASP A 11 7.24 -5.17 16.12
N TYR A 12 6.38 -4.41 15.45
CA TYR A 12 6.42 -4.26 14.00
C TYR A 12 7.43 -3.20 13.57
N ASN A 13 8.41 -3.59 12.76
CA ASN A 13 9.41 -2.68 12.20
C ASN A 13 9.04 -2.28 10.77
N ARG A 14 8.56 -1.05 10.58
CA ARG A 14 8.18 -0.53 9.25
C ARG A 14 9.34 -0.37 8.27
N MET A 15 10.59 -0.36 8.75
CA MET A 15 11.77 -0.22 7.89
C MET A 15 12.16 -1.56 7.26
N GLU A 16 11.63 -2.65 7.79
CA GLU A 16 11.90 -4.01 7.33
C GLU A 16 10.79 -4.48 6.40
N ARG A 17 11.20 -5.18 5.34
CA ARG A 17 10.26 -5.70 4.35
C ARG A 17 9.47 -6.85 5.00
N PRO A 18 8.13 -6.89 4.89
CA PRO A 18 7.30 -7.81 5.64
C PRO A 18 7.26 -9.23 5.03
N VAL A 19 8.41 -9.89 4.97
CA VAL A 19 8.60 -11.25 4.46
C VAL A 19 9.06 -12.18 5.59
N GLY A 20 8.50 -13.39 5.66
CA GLY A 20 8.95 -14.38 6.66
C GLY A 20 10.33 -14.97 6.37
N ASN A 21 10.83 -14.84 5.15
CA ASN A 21 12.17 -15.24 4.74
C ASN A 21 12.73 -14.18 3.79
N ASP A 22 13.87 -13.60 4.14
CA ASP A 22 14.52 -12.54 3.37
C ASP A 22 14.88 -12.96 1.94
N SER A 23 15.08 -14.25 1.72
CA SER A 23 15.39 -14.84 0.42
C SER A 23 14.20 -14.80 -0.54
N HIS A 24 12.97 -14.61 -0.05
CA HIS A 24 11.77 -14.58 -0.88
C HIS A 24 11.44 -13.15 -1.31
N PRO A 25 10.97 -12.95 -2.56
CA PRO A 25 10.51 -11.65 -3.02
C PRO A 25 9.17 -11.27 -2.35
N LEU A 26 8.95 -9.97 -2.19
CA LEU A 26 7.63 -9.45 -1.84
C LEU A 26 6.92 -8.99 -3.12
N THR A 27 5.78 -9.60 -3.43
CA THR A 27 4.97 -9.20 -4.58
C THR A 27 4.07 -8.02 -4.20
N VAL A 28 4.24 -6.89 -4.89
CA VAL A 28 3.39 -5.70 -4.76
C VAL A 28 2.56 -5.58 -6.03
N PHE A 29 1.24 -5.53 -5.89
CA PHE A 29 0.32 -5.29 -6.98
C PHE A 29 0.02 -3.80 -7.08
N PHE A 30 0.12 -3.27 -8.29
CA PHE A 30 -0.16 -1.89 -8.61
C PHE A 30 -1.38 -1.84 -9.52
N THR A 31 -2.36 -1.02 -9.14
CA THR A 31 -3.50 -0.69 -9.98
C THR A 31 -3.53 0.82 -10.15
N LEU A 32 -3.43 1.25 -11.40
CA LEU A 32 -3.50 2.66 -11.76
C LEU A 32 -4.81 2.92 -12.50
N SER A 33 -5.63 3.79 -11.94
CA SER A 33 -6.91 4.19 -12.52
C SER A 33 -6.86 5.65 -12.94
N LEU A 34 -6.90 5.90 -14.25
CA LEU A 34 -6.99 7.25 -14.80
C LEU A 34 -8.37 7.84 -14.45
N ILE A 35 -8.39 8.99 -13.77
CA ILE A 35 -9.63 9.73 -13.53
C ILE A 35 -9.91 10.64 -14.72
N GLN A 36 -8.92 11.48 -15.05
CA GLN A 36 -9.09 12.58 -15.99
C GLN A 36 -7.75 12.99 -16.58
N ILE A 37 -7.75 13.33 -17.87
CA ILE A 37 -6.66 14.04 -18.53
C ILE A 37 -6.94 15.54 -18.40
N MET A 38 -6.01 16.27 -17.80
CA MET A 38 -6.13 17.71 -17.56
C MET A 38 -5.59 18.52 -18.74
N ASP A 39 -4.45 18.10 -19.30
CA ASP A 39 -3.78 18.81 -20.39
C ASP A 39 -2.82 17.88 -21.16
N VAL A 40 -2.61 18.20 -22.44
CA VAL A 40 -1.71 17.48 -23.35
C VAL A 40 -0.88 18.49 -24.14
N ASP A 41 0.43 18.49 -23.92
CA ASP A 41 1.39 19.24 -24.73
C ASP A 41 2.05 18.28 -25.73
N GLU A 42 1.49 18.20 -26.93
CA GLU A 42 1.98 17.30 -27.99
C GLU A 42 3.39 17.67 -28.46
N LYS A 43 3.73 18.97 -28.44
CA LYS A 43 5.03 19.46 -28.90
C LYS A 43 6.14 19.04 -27.94
N ASN A 44 5.86 19.08 -26.64
CA ASN A 44 6.82 18.72 -25.59
C ASN A 44 6.61 17.29 -25.06
N GLN A 45 5.66 16.53 -25.59
CA GLN A 45 5.32 15.16 -25.19
C GLN A 45 4.96 15.06 -23.69
N VAL A 46 4.20 16.02 -23.18
CA VAL A 46 3.80 16.10 -21.76
C VAL A 46 2.32 15.82 -21.60
N LEU A 47 2.00 14.88 -20.72
CA LEU A 47 0.63 14.56 -20.30
C LEU A 47 0.44 14.95 -18.85
N THR A 48 -0.54 15.81 -18.58
CA THR A 48 -0.97 16.14 -17.22
C THR A 48 -2.29 15.43 -16.94
N SER A 49 -2.32 14.54 -15.95
CA SER A 49 -3.51 13.74 -15.62
C SER A 49 -3.67 13.52 -14.11
N ASN A 50 -4.93 13.34 -13.70
CA ASN A 50 -5.29 12.91 -12.35
C ASN A 50 -5.53 11.40 -12.35
N MET A 51 -4.81 10.67 -11.51
CA MET A 51 -4.86 9.21 -11.45
C MET A 51 -4.93 8.72 -10.01
N TRP A 52 -5.65 7.63 -9.77
CA TRP A 52 -5.61 6.88 -8.52
C TRP A 52 -4.57 5.79 -8.62
N LEU A 53 -3.66 5.77 -7.66
CA LEU A 53 -2.77 4.63 -7.46
C LEU A 53 -3.25 3.83 -6.27
N GLN A 54 -3.55 2.56 -6.52
CA GLN A 54 -3.82 1.57 -5.49
C GLN A 54 -2.69 0.56 -5.47
N MET A 55 -2.23 0.24 -4.26
CA MET A 55 -1.20 -0.76 -4.01
C MET A 55 -1.75 -1.82 -3.06
N SER A 56 -1.40 -3.07 -3.32
CA SER A 56 -1.64 -4.15 -2.37
C SER A 56 -0.44 -5.10 -2.29
N TRP A 57 -0.13 -5.52 -1.08
CA TRP A 57 0.88 -6.52 -0.78
C TRP A 57 0.41 -7.38 0.38
N TYR A 58 1.09 -8.51 0.57
CA TYR A 58 0.88 -9.38 1.71
C TYR A 58 1.90 -9.09 2.80
N ASP A 59 1.46 -8.83 4.02
CA ASP A 59 2.34 -8.59 5.17
C ASP A 59 2.40 -9.84 6.05
N HIS A 60 3.58 -10.44 6.20
CA HIS A 60 3.74 -11.66 7.00
C HIS A 60 3.51 -11.42 8.50
N TYR A 61 3.83 -10.24 9.02
CA TYR A 61 3.83 -9.97 10.46
C TYR A 61 2.47 -9.46 10.97
N LEU A 62 1.64 -8.88 10.10
CA LEU A 62 0.33 -8.34 10.47
C LEU A 62 -0.79 -9.39 10.39
N GLN A 63 -0.54 -10.61 10.85
CA GLN A 63 -1.53 -11.69 10.84
C GLN A 63 -2.16 -11.88 12.22
N TRP A 64 -3.45 -12.23 12.25
CA TRP A 64 -4.14 -12.61 13.48
C TRP A 64 -5.20 -13.66 13.22
N ASN A 65 -5.51 -14.45 14.26
CA ASN A 65 -6.58 -15.42 14.21
C ASN A 65 -7.93 -14.75 14.51
N GLN A 66 -8.90 -15.01 13.64
CA GLN A 66 -10.25 -14.47 13.80
C GLN A 66 -10.98 -15.07 15.02
N SER A 67 -10.60 -16.27 15.47
CA SER A 67 -11.10 -16.91 16.69
C SER A 67 -10.86 -16.07 17.94
N ASP A 68 -9.70 -15.42 18.02
CA ASP A 68 -9.24 -14.72 19.22
C ASP A 68 -9.85 -13.31 19.30
N HIS A 69 -10.33 -12.81 18.16
CA HIS A 69 -10.94 -11.50 18.01
C HIS A 69 -12.21 -11.56 17.17
N PRO A 70 -13.30 -12.17 17.69
CA PRO A 70 -14.56 -12.28 16.98
C PRO A 70 -15.09 -10.89 16.61
N GLY A 71 -15.46 -10.73 15.34
CA GLY A 71 -16.00 -9.49 14.78
C GLY A 71 -14.98 -8.56 14.10
N VAL A 72 -13.67 -8.80 14.21
CA VAL A 72 -12.65 -8.01 13.50
C VAL A 72 -12.23 -8.73 12.23
N LYS A 73 -12.87 -8.39 11.10
CA LYS A 73 -12.52 -8.92 9.76
C LYS A 73 -11.43 -8.12 9.07
N ASN A 74 -11.46 -6.80 9.23
CA ASN A 74 -10.55 -5.87 8.58
C ASN A 74 -10.01 -4.88 9.62
N LEU A 75 -8.74 -4.51 9.46
CA LEU A 75 -8.09 -3.45 10.22
C LEU A 75 -7.61 -2.36 9.26
N ARG A 76 -7.69 -1.11 9.73
CA ARG A 76 -7.17 0.04 9.01
C ARG A 76 -5.93 0.54 9.74
N PHE A 77 -4.89 0.79 8.96
CA PHE A 77 -3.62 1.35 9.41
C PHE A 77 -3.38 2.67 8.70
N THR A 78 -2.63 3.55 9.33
CA THR A 78 -2.11 4.74 8.65
C THR A 78 -0.77 4.40 7.99
N THR A 79 -0.43 5.08 6.90
CA THR A 79 0.75 4.77 6.07
C THR A 79 2.08 4.91 6.84
N ASP A 80 2.12 5.70 7.90
CA ASP A 80 3.28 5.89 8.76
C ASP A 80 3.53 4.72 9.74
N GLN A 81 2.54 3.83 9.92
CA GLN A 81 2.60 2.73 10.89
C GLN A 81 3.10 1.41 10.30
N VAL A 82 3.01 1.24 8.97
CA VAL A 82 3.30 -0.02 8.29
C VAL A 82 4.36 0.17 7.21
N TRP A 83 5.07 -0.89 6.86
CA TRP A 83 5.98 -0.87 5.72
C TRP A 83 5.22 -0.46 4.47
N THR A 84 5.74 0.49 3.71
CA THR A 84 5.14 0.98 2.47
C THR A 84 6.24 1.03 1.42
N PRO A 85 6.02 0.50 0.20
CA PRO A 85 7.04 0.54 -0.84
C PRO A 85 7.31 1.97 -1.30
N ASP A 86 8.59 2.31 -1.48
CA ASP A 86 8.99 3.55 -2.13
C ASP A 86 8.77 3.44 -3.64
N ILE A 87 7.95 4.34 -4.17
CA ILE A 87 7.57 4.39 -5.58
C ILE A 87 8.12 5.64 -6.25
N LEU A 88 8.75 5.48 -7.40
CA LEU A 88 9.26 6.57 -8.22
C LEU A 88 8.73 6.45 -9.64
N LEU A 89 8.20 7.55 -10.17
CA LEU A 89 7.84 7.64 -11.58
C LEU A 89 9.10 7.96 -12.40
N TYR A 90 9.61 6.98 -13.14
CA TYR A 90 10.83 7.14 -13.95
C TYR A 90 10.65 8.14 -15.09
N ASN A 91 9.53 8.09 -15.80
CA ASN A 91 9.25 8.99 -16.92
C ASN A 91 8.50 10.25 -16.46
N ARG A 92 9.17 11.04 -15.62
CA ARG A 92 8.63 12.28 -15.06
C ARG A 92 9.18 13.47 -15.84
N CYS A 93 8.29 14.31 -16.39
CA CYS A 93 8.68 15.48 -17.19
C CYS A 93 9.05 16.73 -16.35
N SER A 94 8.76 16.76 -15.04
CA SER A 94 9.15 17.88 -14.14
C SER A 94 9.67 17.39 -12.79
N PRO A 95 10.77 17.95 -12.24
CA PRO A 95 11.33 17.57 -10.94
C PRO A 95 10.45 17.98 -9.74
N HIS A 96 9.39 18.78 -9.95
CA HIS A 96 8.47 19.15 -8.88
C HIS A 96 7.66 17.92 -8.44
N ILE A 97 7.66 17.67 -7.13
CA ILE A 97 7.05 16.51 -6.46
C ILE A 97 5.53 16.39 -6.75
N HIS A 98 4.90 17.43 -7.30
CA HIS A 98 3.50 17.45 -7.72
C HIS A 98 3.25 16.83 -9.10
N THR A 99 3.79 15.63 -9.37
CA THR A 99 2.92 14.67 -10.05
C THR A 99 1.94 14.26 -8.96
N GLN A 100 0.81 14.97 -8.86
CA GLN A 100 -0.22 14.75 -7.85
C GLN A 100 -0.91 13.42 -8.13
N ILE A 101 -0.18 12.31 -7.92
CA ILE A 101 -0.81 11.06 -7.56
C ILE A 101 -1.37 11.33 -6.17
N HIS A 102 -2.59 11.85 -6.15
CA HIS A 102 -3.36 11.95 -4.94
C HIS A 102 -3.68 10.51 -4.49
N CYS A 103 -2.76 9.92 -3.73
CA CYS A 103 -2.93 8.64 -3.04
C CYS A 103 -3.99 8.81 -1.94
N PHE A 104 -5.26 8.86 -2.30
CA PHE A 104 -6.34 8.95 -1.30
C PHE A 104 -6.74 7.61 -0.71
N TYR A 105 -6.28 6.48 -1.26
CA TYR A 105 -6.67 5.16 -0.75
C TYR A 105 -5.55 4.14 -0.88
N ALA A 106 -4.69 4.06 0.14
CA ALA A 106 -4.04 2.79 0.47
C ALA A 106 -5.10 1.91 1.14
N HIS A 107 -5.81 1.09 0.34
CA HIS A 107 -6.67 0.06 0.91
C HIS A 107 -5.78 -1.10 1.35
N PHE A 108 -5.26 -1.02 2.57
CA PHE A 108 -4.55 -2.11 3.23
C PHE A 108 -5.56 -3.24 3.47
N ASN A 109 -5.72 -4.13 2.50
CA ASN A 109 -6.32 -5.44 2.74
C ASN A 109 -5.26 -6.29 3.44
N VAL A 110 -5.10 -6.08 4.75
CA VAL A 110 -4.50 -7.11 5.59
C VAL A 110 -5.57 -8.18 5.73
N VAL A 111 -5.59 -9.08 4.75
CA VAL A 111 -6.51 -10.21 4.71
C VAL A 111 -6.14 -11.13 5.86
N CYS A 112 -7.13 -11.47 6.68
CA CYS A 112 -7.00 -12.55 7.65
C CYS A 112 -6.63 -13.83 6.89
N SER A 113 -5.36 -14.24 6.95
CA SER A 113 -4.95 -15.56 6.49
C SER A 113 -5.41 -16.59 7.52
N VAL A 114 -6.70 -16.90 7.53
CA VAL A 114 -7.13 -18.21 8.04
C VAL A 114 -6.69 -19.22 6.98
N PHE A 115 -5.46 -19.72 7.10
CA PHE A 115 -5.13 -20.98 6.46
C PHE A 115 -5.97 -22.06 7.16
N VAL A 116 -7.18 -22.30 6.63
CA VAL A 116 -7.76 -23.64 6.73
C VAL A 116 -7.20 -24.41 5.54
N SER A 117 -6.17 -25.21 5.81
CA SER A 117 -5.83 -26.39 5.02
C SER A 117 -5.67 -27.56 5.96
#